data_AF-A0A7S2Z0S2-F1
#
_entry.id   AF-A0A7S2Z0S2-F1
#
_cell.length_a   1.000
_cell.length_b   1.000
_cell.length_c   1.000
_cell.angle_alpha   90.00
_cell.angle_beta   90.00
_cell.angle_gamma   90.00
#
_symmetry.space_group_name_H-M   'P 1'
#
loop_
_entity.id
_entity.type
_entity.pdbx_description
1 polymer ?
#
loop_
_entity_poly.entity_id
_entity_poly.type
_entity_poly.pdbx_seq_one_letter_code
_entity_poly.pdbx_strand_id
1 'polypeptide(L)'
;DGGWVAETAGAGLEDLGEALLEGKRRSYLSVGKKMVDVLDFCMGKWQAKYPRSAYTLIETGLLNCMSRAIAAPLSAILGMPPAREAEPIHCFYTVGMTENLEELVENIRYGKSHTSFIKLKVDRDLSKAKRVLSLLDEEGVLQAGRKTIAIDANCSWTPETAHDFLKELSEYLKHIFMVEQPFPFDMPFPSAEAEGPLQDWVRVKALYQSQGIQIYADESMRT
;
A
#
# COMPACT_ATOMS: atom_id res chain seq x y z
N ASP A 1 -13.14 67.82 -29.79
CA ASP A 1 -13.81 66.59 -30.24
C ASP A 1 -12.79 65.55 -30.64
N GLY A 2 -12.80 64.38 -29.99
CA GLY A 2 -11.94 63.26 -30.36
C GLY A 2 -11.41 62.45 -29.18
N GLY A 3 -12.29 62.01 -28.28
CA GLY A 3 -11.94 61.01 -27.27
C GLY A 3 -11.85 59.63 -27.92
N TRP A 4 -10.66 59.02 -27.90
CA TRP A 4 -10.49 57.61 -28.24
C TRP A 4 -10.73 56.78 -26.98
N VAL A 5 -11.89 56.14 -26.94
CA VAL A 5 -12.23 55.11 -25.95
C VAL A 5 -11.43 53.87 -26.29
N ALA A 6 -10.53 53.46 -25.38
CA ALA A 6 -9.91 52.15 -25.41
C ALA A 6 -10.93 51.11 -24.90
N GLU A 7 -11.82 50.69 -25.79
CA GLU A 7 -12.65 49.51 -25.57
C GLU A 7 -12.17 48.37 -26.48
N THR A 8 -12.25 47.15 -25.95
CA THR A 8 -12.04 45.85 -26.60
C THR A 8 -10.59 45.34 -26.75
N ALA A 9 -10.02 44.84 -25.65
CA ALA A 9 -8.95 43.83 -25.69
C ALA A 9 -9.06 42.74 -24.60
N GLY A 10 -10.21 42.61 -23.95
CA GLY A 10 -10.43 41.65 -22.84
C GLY A 10 -11.04 40.31 -23.25
N ALA A 11 -11.85 40.27 -24.30
CA ALA A 11 -12.69 39.09 -24.63
C ALA A 11 -11.94 37.95 -25.38
N GLY A 12 -10.67 38.13 -25.75
CA GLY A 12 -9.97 37.17 -26.63
C GLY A 12 -9.15 36.09 -25.92
N LEU A 13 -8.77 36.29 -24.65
CA LEU A 13 -7.87 35.37 -23.94
C LEU A 13 -8.62 34.32 -23.10
N GLU A 14 -9.78 34.68 -22.55
CA GLU A 14 -10.63 33.76 -21.79
C GLU A 14 -11.26 32.70 -22.72
N ASP A 15 -11.82 33.13 -23.86
CA ASP A 15 -12.39 32.23 -24.87
C ASP A 15 -11.34 31.25 -25.46
N LEU A 16 -10.11 31.70 -25.65
CA LEU A 16 -9.01 30.85 -26.14
C LEU A 16 -8.62 29.81 -25.07
N GLY A 17 -8.65 30.19 -23.80
CA GLY A 17 -8.44 29.32 -22.66
C GLY A 17 -9.50 28.24 -22.55
N GLU A 18 -10.78 28.59 -22.67
CA GLU A 18 -11.90 27.64 -22.64
C GLU A 18 -11.86 26.67 -23.82
N ALA A 19 -11.62 27.15 -25.05
CA ALA A 19 -11.52 26.28 -26.22
C ALA A 19 -10.34 25.28 -26.13
N LEU A 20 -9.20 25.72 -25.59
CA LEU A 20 -8.04 24.85 -25.34
C LEU A 20 -8.34 23.82 -24.25
N LEU A 21 -9.03 24.21 -23.18
CA LEU A 21 -9.46 23.30 -22.12
C LEU A 21 -10.45 22.27 -22.65
N GLU A 22 -11.45 22.70 -23.42
CA GLU A 22 -12.44 21.83 -24.06
C GLU A 22 -11.79 20.83 -25.04
N GLY A 23 -10.84 21.29 -25.85
CA GLY A 23 -10.03 20.43 -26.73
C GLY A 23 -9.25 19.37 -25.95
N LYS A 24 -8.62 19.74 -24.84
CA LYS A 24 -7.91 18.80 -23.95
C LYS A 24 -8.87 17.80 -23.31
N ARG A 25 -10.04 18.24 -22.82
CA ARG A 25 -11.06 17.36 -22.23
C ARG A 25 -11.52 16.29 -23.22
N ARG A 26 -11.82 16.69 -24.46
CA ARG A 26 -12.19 15.76 -25.55
C ARG A 26 -11.09 14.73 -25.85
N SER A 27 -9.82 15.15 -25.80
CA SER A 27 -8.68 14.24 -25.98
C SER A 27 -8.66 13.14 -24.91
N TYR A 28 -8.78 13.50 -23.62
CA TYR A 28 -8.79 12.50 -22.53
C TYR A 28 -9.98 11.54 -22.61
N LEU A 29 -11.16 12.02 -23.01
CA LEU A 29 -12.31 11.13 -23.25
C LEU A 29 -12.04 10.13 -24.37
N SER A 30 -11.39 10.55 -25.46
CA SER A 30 -11.02 9.64 -26.54
C SER A 30 -9.98 8.60 -26.11
N VAL A 31 -9.00 8.98 -25.29
CA VAL A 31 -8.01 8.04 -24.75
C VAL A 31 -8.68 7.05 -23.80
N GLY A 32 -9.54 7.55 -22.90
CA GLY A 32 -10.29 6.72 -21.97
C GLY A 32 -11.15 5.66 -22.69
N LYS A 33 -11.86 6.04 -23.75
CA LYS A 33 -12.64 5.07 -24.56
C LYS A 33 -11.77 3.93 -25.10
N LYS A 34 -10.60 4.25 -25.68
CA LYS A 34 -9.66 3.23 -26.17
C LYS A 34 -9.14 2.32 -25.06
N MET A 35 -8.91 2.87 -23.87
CA MET A 35 -8.49 2.09 -22.71
C MET A 35 -9.59 1.12 -22.25
N VAL A 36 -10.87 1.51 -22.32
CA VAL A 36 -12.01 0.59 -22.07
C VAL A 36 -12.02 -0.54 -23.09
N ASP A 37 -11.88 -0.24 -24.38
CA ASP A 37 -11.83 -1.27 -25.43
C ASP A 37 -10.69 -2.28 -25.18
N VAL A 38 -9.53 -1.80 -24.74
CA VAL A 38 -8.38 -2.64 -24.38
C VAL A 38 -8.67 -3.48 -23.13
N LEU A 39 -9.31 -2.90 -22.11
CA LEU A 39 -9.70 -3.63 -20.90
C LEU A 39 -10.65 -4.77 -21.24
N ASP A 40 -11.72 -4.48 -21.98
CA ASP A 40 -12.73 -5.46 -22.42
C ASP A 40 -12.10 -6.59 -23.24
N PHE A 41 -11.22 -6.24 -24.18
CA PHE A 41 -10.44 -7.22 -24.94
C PHE A 41 -9.60 -8.11 -24.03
N CYS A 42 -8.88 -7.52 -23.07
CA CYS A 42 -8.02 -8.27 -22.16
C CYS A 42 -8.83 -9.15 -21.19
N MET A 43 -9.99 -8.71 -20.74
CA MET A 43 -10.89 -9.50 -19.88
C MET A 43 -11.54 -10.66 -20.65
N GLY A 44 -11.97 -10.44 -21.89
CA GLY A 44 -12.57 -11.48 -22.72
C GLY A 44 -11.58 -12.56 -23.17
N LYS A 45 -10.34 -12.18 -23.51
CA LYS A 45 -9.33 -13.10 -24.05
C LYS A 45 -8.60 -13.93 -22.98
N TRP A 46 -8.42 -13.40 -21.78
CA TRP A 46 -7.51 -13.96 -20.78
C TRP A 46 -8.21 -14.44 -19.50
N GLN A 47 -9.49 -14.84 -19.57
CA GLN A 47 -10.30 -15.26 -18.41
C GLN A 47 -9.63 -16.30 -17.48
N ALA A 48 -8.68 -17.10 -17.98
CA ALA A 48 -7.96 -18.13 -17.22
C ALA A 48 -6.53 -17.76 -16.76
N LYS A 49 -5.94 -16.67 -17.27
CA LYS A 49 -4.59 -16.19 -16.89
C LYS A 49 -4.75 -14.75 -16.44
N TYR A 50 -4.66 -14.50 -15.14
CA TYR A 50 -5.00 -13.22 -14.52
C TYR A 50 -3.83 -12.22 -14.52
N PRO A 51 -3.61 -11.33 -15.53
CA PRO A 51 -2.67 -10.23 -15.38
C PRO A 51 -3.32 -9.11 -14.56
N ARG A 52 -3.61 -9.36 -13.28
CA ARG A 52 -4.29 -8.39 -12.38
C ARG A 52 -3.62 -7.02 -12.40
N SER A 53 -2.29 -7.00 -12.38
CA SER A 53 -1.51 -5.76 -12.51
C SER A 53 -1.76 -5.01 -13.81
N ALA A 54 -2.02 -5.69 -14.92
CA ALA A 54 -2.37 -5.05 -16.19
C ALA A 54 -3.76 -4.41 -16.13
N TYR A 55 -4.75 -5.10 -15.54
CA TYR A 55 -6.08 -4.54 -15.33
C TYR A 55 -6.02 -3.29 -14.45
N THR A 56 -5.35 -3.38 -13.30
CA THR A 56 -5.16 -2.25 -12.38
C THR A 56 -4.46 -1.07 -13.08
N LEU A 57 -3.48 -1.32 -13.96
CA LEU A 57 -2.81 -0.25 -14.71
C LEU A 57 -3.77 0.44 -15.69
N ILE A 58 -4.59 -0.33 -16.42
CA ILE A 58 -5.57 0.23 -17.35
C ILE A 58 -6.64 1.02 -16.59
N GLU A 59 -7.17 0.47 -15.50
CA GLU A 59 -8.16 1.12 -14.62
C GLU A 59 -7.61 2.43 -14.03
N THR A 60 -6.36 2.44 -13.58
CA THR A 60 -5.69 3.65 -13.09
C THR A 60 -5.56 4.69 -14.20
N GLY A 61 -5.24 4.26 -15.42
CA GLY A 61 -5.20 5.13 -16.61
C GLY A 61 -6.58 5.73 -16.94
N LEU A 62 -7.64 4.93 -16.87
CA LEU A 62 -9.03 5.36 -17.06
C LEU A 62 -9.45 6.40 -16.02
N LEU A 63 -9.19 6.13 -14.75
CA LEU A 63 -9.47 7.06 -13.65
C LEU A 63 -8.73 8.39 -13.87
N ASN A 64 -7.45 8.35 -14.24
CA ASN A 64 -6.69 9.56 -14.54
C ASN A 64 -7.26 10.33 -15.75
N CYS A 65 -7.65 9.64 -16.82
CA CYS A 65 -8.32 10.28 -17.97
C CYS A 65 -9.62 10.97 -17.55
N MET A 66 -10.44 10.30 -16.72
CA MET A 66 -11.66 10.87 -16.16
C MET A 66 -11.35 12.12 -15.31
N SER A 67 -10.38 12.03 -14.40
CA SER A 67 -9.90 13.15 -13.57
C SER A 67 -9.54 14.38 -14.40
N ARG A 68 -8.80 14.18 -15.48
CA ARG A 68 -8.41 15.26 -16.40
C ARG A 68 -9.59 15.79 -17.21
N ALA A 69 -10.49 14.91 -17.67
CA ALA A 69 -11.66 15.31 -18.47
C ALA A 69 -12.64 16.17 -17.67
N ILE A 70 -12.85 15.87 -16.38
CA ILE A 70 -13.75 16.66 -15.52
C ILE A 70 -13.03 17.76 -14.72
N ALA A 71 -11.70 17.87 -14.88
CA ALA A 71 -10.85 18.82 -14.17
C ALA A 71 -10.98 18.77 -12.63
N ALA A 72 -11.14 17.57 -12.06
CA ALA A 72 -11.17 17.35 -10.62
C ALA A 72 -10.14 16.28 -10.20
N PRO A 73 -9.51 16.42 -9.02
CA PRO A 73 -8.54 15.44 -8.54
C PRO A 73 -9.21 14.08 -8.29
N LEU A 74 -8.44 13.01 -8.44
CA LEU A 74 -8.92 11.64 -8.22
C LEU A 74 -9.54 11.45 -6.82
N SER A 75 -8.97 12.08 -5.79
CA SER A 75 -9.54 12.02 -4.44
C SER A 75 -10.99 12.54 -4.39
N ALA A 76 -11.28 13.68 -5.04
CA ALA A 76 -12.63 14.22 -5.09
C ALA A 76 -13.60 13.31 -5.86
N ILE A 77 -13.14 12.68 -6.94
CA ILE A 77 -13.94 11.72 -7.72
C ILE A 77 -14.28 10.49 -6.89
N LEU A 78 -13.32 10.00 -6.11
CA LEU A 78 -13.48 8.85 -5.24
C LEU A 78 -14.16 9.19 -3.90
N GLY A 79 -14.61 10.43 -3.70
CA GLY A 79 -15.22 10.88 -2.44
C GLY A 79 -14.26 10.89 -1.24
N MET A 80 -12.96 10.89 -1.49
CA MET A 80 -11.94 10.92 -0.45
C MET A 80 -11.65 12.37 -0.03
N PRO A 81 -11.45 12.63 1.27
CA PRO A 81 -11.02 13.94 1.72
C PRO A 81 -9.66 14.28 1.12
N PRO A 82 -9.38 15.56 0.82
CA PRO A 82 -8.05 15.96 0.41
C PRO A 82 -7.05 15.69 1.54
N ALA A 83 -5.86 15.22 1.19
CA ALA A 83 -4.77 15.12 2.14
C ALA A 83 -4.47 16.51 2.73
N ARG A 84 -4.27 16.58 4.05
CA ARG A 84 -3.97 17.82 4.77
C ARG A 84 -2.60 17.69 5.41
N GLU A 85 -1.83 18.78 5.42
CA GLU A 85 -0.53 18.80 6.10
C GLU A 85 -0.64 18.46 7.59
N ALA A 86 -1.75 18.86 8.23
CA ALA A 86 -2.04 18.57 9.63
C ALA A 86 -2.33 17.07 9.91
N GLU A 87 -2.70 16.30 8.89
CA GLU A 87 -3.03 14.88 8.98
C GLU A 87 -2.31 14.13 7.84
N PRO A 88 -0.98 14.00 7.91
CA PRO A 88 -0.21 13.37 6.86
C PRO A 88 -0.58 11.88 6.76
N ILE A 89 -0.67 11.37 5.52
CA ILE A 89 -0.82 9.94 5.29
C ILE A 89 0.48 9.27 5.72
N HIS A 90 0.41 8.43 6.74
CA HIS A 90 1.55 7.67 7.21
C HIS A 90 1.78 6.46 6.32
N CYS A 91 3.01 6.33 5.83
CA CYS A 91 3.46 5.19 5.03
C CYS A 91 4.56 4.46 5.77
N PHE A 92 4.55 3.14 5.66
CA PHE A 92 5.67 2.32 6.10
C PHE A 92 6.81 2.38 5.08
N TYR A 93 8.03 2.60 5.54
CA TYR A 93 9.21 2.31 4.74
C TYR A 93 9.57 0.84 4.92
N THR A 94 9.72 0.10 3.82
CA THR A 94 10.01 -1.33 3.88
C THR A 94 11.52 -1.57 3.90
N VAL A 95 12.00 -2.24 4.94
CA VAL A 95 13.36 -2.76 5.03
C VAL A 95 13.33 -4.22 4.58
N GLY A 96 14.00 -4.47 3.47
CA GLY A 96 14.16 -5.82 2.92
C GLY A 96 15.14 -6.66 3.76
N MET A 97 15.07 -7.98 3.58
CA MET A 97 16.07 -8.88 4.16
C MET A 97 17.38 -8.76 3.38
N THR A 98 18.49 -8.58 4.09
CA THR A 98 19.85 -8.64 3.56
C THR A 98 20.77 -9.32 4.59
N GLU A 99 21.78 -10.02 4.12
CA GLU A 99 22.83 -10.58 4.98
C GLU A 99 23.91 -9.53 5.32
N ASN A 100 23.95 -8.42 4.57
CA ASN A 100 24.90 -7.33 4.79
C ASN A 100 24.37 -6.38 5.87
N LEU A 101 25.04 -6.36 7.03
CA LEU A 101 24.68 -5.50 8.15
C LEU A 101 24.78 -4.01 7.81
N GLU A 102 25.79 -3.59 7.04
CA GLU A 102 26.00 -2.19 6.69
C GLU A 102 24.85 -1.69 5.82
N GLU A 103 24.48 -2.48 4.81
CA GLU A 103 23.31 -2.20 3.95
C GLU A 103 22.02 -2.14 4.76
N LEU A 104 21.83 -3.03 5.74
CA LEU A 104 20.66 -3.02 6.61
C LEU A 104 20.59 -1.73 7.43
N VAL A 105 21.71 -1.31 8.05
CA VAL A 105 21.78 -0.09 8.84
C VAL A 105 21.54 1.15 7.98
N GLU A 106 22.10 1.19 6.77
CA GLU A 106 21.85 2.28 5.81
C GLU A 106 20.38 2.36 5.40
N ASN A 107 19.74 1.23 5.09
CA ASN A 107 18.31 1.18 4.78
C ASN A 107 17.44 1.65 5.95
N ILE A 108 17.77 1.25 7.18
CA ILE A 108 17.07 1.70 8.38
C ILE A 108 17.20 3.22 8.55
N ARG A 109 18.41 3.75 8.44
CA ARG A 109 18.69 5.19 8.58
C ARG A 109 17.97 6.01 7.50
N TYR A 110 17.97 5.50 6.26
CA TYR A 110 17.23 6.11 5.17
C TYR A 110 15.72 6.09 5.42
N GLY A 111 15.16 4.95 5.86
CA GLY A 111 13.74 4.86 6.18
C GLY A 111 13.33 5.83 7.30
N LYS A 112 14.12 5.86 8.38
CA LYS A 112 13.92 6.73 9.54
C LYS A 112 13.90 8.22 9.18
N SER A 113 14.69 8.65 8.18
CA SER A 113 14.71 10.05 7.77
C SER A 113 13.45 10.50 7.02
N HIS A 114 12.61 9.55 6.57
CA HIS A 114 11.39 9.83 5.81
C HIS A 114 10.11 9.48 6.57
N THR A 115 10.16 8.51 7.50
CA THR A 115 8.98 8.06 8.25
C THR A 115 9.37 7.45 9.60
N SER A 116 8.47 7.56 10.58
CA SER A 116 8.59 6.83 11.84
C SER A 116 8.10 5.39 11.74
N PHE A 117 7.46 5.00 10.63
CA PHE A 117 6.82 3.71 10.44
C PHE A 117 7.69 2.81 9.56
N ILE A 118 8.14 1.67 10.10
CA ILE A 118 9.04 0.74 9.41
C ILE A 118 8.35 -0.61 9.25
N LYS A 119 8.38 -1.16 8.03
CA LYS A 119 7.93 -2.52 7.73
C LYS A 119 9.15 -3.41 7.53
N LEU A 120 9.27 -4.47 8.32
CA LEU A 120 10.38 -5.42 8.25
C LEU A 120 9.93 -6.67 7.51
N LYS A 121 10.62 -7.00 6.41
CA LYS A 121 10.51 -8.33 5.81
C LYS A 121 11.27 -9.32 6.70
N VAL A 122 10.60 -10.40 7.10
CA VAL A 122 11.19 -11.46 7.94
C VAL A 122 10.92 -12.82 7.33
N ASP A 123 11.80 -13.78 7.58
CA ASP A 123 11.61 -15.18 7.22
C ASP A 123 11.44 -16.04 8.49
N ARG A 124 11.74 -17.34 8.40
CA ARG A 124 11.65 -18.27 9.53
C ARG A 124 12.78 -18.09 10.56
N ASP A 125 13.82 -17.32 10.25
CA ASP A 125 14.94 -17.07 11.15
C ASP A 125 14.62 -15.91 12.09
N LEU A 126 14.02 -16.25 13.23
CA LEU A 126 13.65 -15.29 14.26
C LEU A 126 14.87 -14.61 14.91
N SER A 127 16.05 -15.22 14.84
CA SER A 127 17.29 -14.61 15.34
C SER A 127 17.70 -13.42 14.48
N LYS A 128 17.53 -13.52 13.16
CA LYS A 128 17.71 -12.36 12.26
C LYS A 128 16.71 -11.26 12.56
N ALA A 129 15.42 -11.59 12.70
CA ALA A 129 14.39 -10.61 13.04
C ALA A 129 14.70 -9.88 14.35
N LYS A 130 15.10 -10.63 15.39
CA LYS A 130 15.51 -10.08 16.69
C LYS A 130 16.71 -9.14 16.57
N ARG A 131 17.73 -9.51 15.77
CA ARG A 131 18.89 -8.65 15.50
C ARG A 131 18.49 -7.34 14.82
N VAL A 132 17.61 -7.39 13.83
CA VAL A 132 17.12 -6.17 13.15
C VAL A 132 16.36 -5.27 14.13
N LEU A 133 15.52 -5.85 14.99
CA LEU A 133 14.79 -5.08 16.01
C LEU A 133 15.70 -4.44 17.05
N SER A 134 16.78 -5.12 17.47
CA SER A 134 17.83 -4.52 18.32
C SER A 134 18.46 -3.30 17.65
N LEU A 135 18.82 -3.40 16.37
CA LEU A 135 19.40 -2.29 15.61
C LEU A 135 18.42 -1.11 15.49
N LEU A 136 17.12 -1.39 15.32
CA LEU A 136 16.10 -0.34 15.31
C LEU A 136 16.00 0.36 16.68
N ASP A 137 16.18 -0.37 17.77
CA ASP A 137 16.20 0.20 19.13
C ASP A 137 17.45 1.08 19.32
N GLU A 138 18.62 0.57 18.94
CA GLU A 138 19.91 1.29 18.98
C GLU A 138 19.88 2.58 18.14
N GLU A 139 19.26 2.53 16.96
CA GLU A 139 19.07 3.70 16.10
C GLU A 139 17.91 4.59 16.57
N GLY A 140 17.25 4.30 17.71
CA GLY A 140 16.18 5.12 18.29
C GLY A 140 14.91 5.21 17.44
N VAL A 141 14.66 4.19 16.62
CA VAL A 141 13.41 4.05 15.84
C VAL A 141 12.29 3.53 16.75
N LEU A 142 12.61 2.64 17.69
CA LEU A 142 11.64 2.09 18.63
C LEU A 142 11.34 3.12 19.73
N GLN A 143 10.16 3.73 19.65
CA GLN A 143 9.72 4.73 20.62
C GLN A 143 8.77 4.10 21.64
N ALA A 144 8.99 4.38 22.93
CA ALA A 144 8.14 3.90 24.01
C ALA A 144 6.68 4.35 23.81
N GLY A 145 5.75 3.41 23.98
CA GLY A 145 4.31 3.68 23.86
C GLY A 145 3.81 3.85 22.42
N ARG A 146 4.65 3.66 21.40
CA ARG A 146 4.25 3.77 19.99
C ARG A 146 4.43 2.46 19.25
N LYS A 147 3.38 2.07 18.52
CA LYS A 147 3.37 0.93 17.60
C LYS A 147 3.66 1.40 16.18
N THR A 148 4.92 1.30 15.76
CA THR A 148 5.39 1.82 14.47
C THR A 148 6.03 0.76 13.59
N ILE A 149 6.15 -0.47 14.07
CA ILE A 149 6.76 -1.57 13.32
C ILE A 149 5.69 -2.47 12.73
N ALA A 150 5.73 -2.67 11.42
CA ALA A 150 5.02 -3.76 10.76
C ALA A 150 6.01 -4.91 10.51
N ILE A 151 5.58 -6.13 10.76
CA ILE A 151 6.32 -7.34 10.41
C ILE A 151 5.63 -7.97 9.22
N ASP A 152 6.36 -8.32 8.18
CA ASP A 152 5.84 -8.99 7.00
C ASP A 152 6.62 -10.27 6.78
N ALA A 153 5.98 -11.40 7.05
CA ALA A 153 6.63 -12.70 6.94
C ALA A 153 6.52 -13.31 5.53
N ASN A 154 5.79 -12.65 4.63
CA ASN A 154 5.66 -13.02 3.23
C ASN A 154 5.35 -14.51 3.00
N CYS A 155 4.34 -15.03 3.71
CA CYS A 155 3.92 -16.43 3.68
C CYS A 155 4.91 -17.47 4.24
N SER A 156 6.00 -17.04 4.88
CA SER A 156 7.08 -17.97 5.22
C SER A 156 6.83 -18.80 6.49
N TRP A 157 5.94 -18.39 7.39
CA TRP A 157 5.82 -19.02 8.71
C TRP A 157 4.89 -20.22 8.75
N THR A 158 5.15 -21.10 9.72
CA THR A 158 4.18 -22.08 10.22
C THR A 158 3.54 -21.55 11.50
N PRO A 159 2.45 -22.16 12.01
CA PRO A 159 1.88 -21.80 13.31
C PRO A 159 2.91 -21.84 14.45
N GLU A 160 3.83 -22.80 14.42
CA GLU A 160 4.91 -22.93 15.40
C GLU A 160 5.87 -21.73 15.33
N THR A 161 6.34 -21.36 14.14
CA THR A 161 7.20 -20.16 13.97
C THR A 161 6.49 -18.90 14.45
N ALA A 162 5.19 -18.76 14.16
CA ALA A 162 4.42 -17.61 14.62
C ALA A 162 4.26 -17.58 16.15
N HIS A 163 4.16 -18.74 16.80
CA HIS A 163 4.15 -18.84 18.25
C HIS A 163 5.53 -18.49 18.85
N ASP A 164 6.60 -19.03 18.27
CA ASP A 164 7.97 -18.74 18.71
C ASP A 164 8.32 -17.26 18.55
N PHE A 165 7.81 -16.60 17.51
CA PHE A 165 7.94 -15.15 17.33
C PHE A 165 7.42 -14.37 18.54
N LEU A 166 6.22 -14.70 19.06
CA LEU A 166 5.66 -14.03 20.22
C LEU A 166 6.50 -14.22 21.48
N LYS A 167 7.10 -15.41 21.62
CA LYS A 167 7.92 -15.77 22.78
C LYS A 167 9.28 -15.08 22.74
N GLU A 168 10.01 -15.24 21.64
CA GLU A 168 11.39 -14.80 21.49
C GLU A 168 11.54 -13.28 21.33
N LEU A 169 10.50 -12.62 20.78
CA LEU A 169 10.46 -11.18 20.54
C LEU A 169 9.46 -10.45 21.46
N SER A 170 9.09 -11.08 22.58
CA SER A 170 8.19 -10.54 23.61
C SER A 170 8.52 -9.10 24.03
N GLU A 171 9.81 -8.77 24.13
CA GLU A 171 10.30 -7.43 24.49
C GLU A 171 9.94 -6.34 23.47
N TYR A 172 9.79 -6.71 22.20
CA TYR A 172 9.52 -5.79 21.09
C TYR A 172 8.04 -5.68 20.73
N LEU A 173 7.17 -6.58 21.23
CA LEU A 173 5.76 -6.64 20.85
C LEU A 173 5.00 -5.32 21.06
N LYS A 174 5.40 -4.54 22.08
CA LYS A 174 4.84 -3.21 22.37
C LYS A 174 5.05 -2.19 21.24
N HIS A 175 6.01 -2.42 20.36
CA HIS A 175 6.32 -1.58 19.19
C HIS A 175 5.71 -2.08 17.89
N ILE A 176 5.18 -3.31 17.88
CA ILE A 176 4.61 -3.93 16.70
C ILE A 176 3.16 -3.49 16.53
N PHE A 177 2.91 -2.83 15.39
CA PHE A 177 1.60 -2.43 14.92
C PHE A 177 0.84 -3.62 14.34
N MET A 178 1.48 -4.38 13.46
CA MET A 178 0.86 -5.50 12.76
C MET A 178 1.86 -6.59 12.38
N VAL A 179 1.34 -7.79 12.15
CA VAL A 179 2.01 -8.85 11.40
C VAL A 179 1.21 -9.14 10.13
N GLU A 180 1.86 -9.03 8.98
CA GLU A 180 1.28 -9.17 7.65
C GLU A 180 1.68 -10.51 7.04
N GLN A 181 0.67 -11.18 6.48
CA GLN A 181 0.74 -12.47 5.80
C GLN A 181 1.77 -13.45 6.41
N PRO A 182 1.56 -13.91 7.66
CA PRO A 182 2.45 -14.88 8.27
C PRO A 182 2.48 -16.21 7.50
N PHE A 183 1.33 -16.66 7.00
CA PHE A 183 1.14 -18.02 6.50
C PHE A 183 0.97 -18.10 4.97
N PRO A 184 1.26 -19.25 4.35
CA PRO A 184 1.00 -19.47 2.93
C PRO A 184 -0.47 -19.26 2.56
N PHE A 185 -0.74 -18.57 1.46
CA PHE A 185 -2.10 -18.26 1.02
C PHE A 185 -2.75 -19.38 0.20
N ASP A 186 -1.96 -20.34 -0.29
CA ASP A 186 -2.37 -21.42 -1.20
C ASP A 186 -2.63 -22.74 -0.48
N MET A 187 -2.69 -22.73 0.85
CA MET A 187 -3.06 -23.92 1.60
C MET A 187 -4.50 -24.30 1.29
N PRO A 188 -4.79 -25.60 1.06
CA PRO A 188 -6.17 -26.04 0.90
C PRO A 188 -6.90 -25.72 2.19
N PHE A 189 -7.89 -24.81 2.14
CA PHE A 189 -8.80 -24.58 3.26
C PHE A 189 -9.50 -25.92 3.51
N PRO A 190 -9.24 -26.60 4.64
CA PRO A 190 -9.97 -27.81 4.96
C PRO A 190 -11.45 -27.45 5.14
N SER A 191 -12.36 -28.40 4.95
CA SER A 191 -13.74 -28.21 5.37
C SER A 191 -13.79 -27.79 6.84
N ALA A 192 -14.83 -27.04 7.24
CA ALA A 192 -14.99 -26.50 8.60
C ALA A 192 -14.92 -27.58 9.72
N GLU A 193 -15.03 -28.85 9.34
CA GLU A 193 -15.01 -30.03 10.20
C GLU A 193 -13.60 -30.64 10.39
N ALA A 194 -12.59 -30.19 9.65
CA ALA A 194 -11.25 -30.75 9.79
C ALA A 194 -10.49 -30.09 10.95
N GLU A 195 -10.06 -30.90 11.91
CA GLU A 195 -9.08 -30.57 12.95
C GLU A 195 -7.67 -30.38 12.36
N GLY A 196 -7.53 -29.41 11.45
CA GLY A 196 -6.33 -29.24 10.63
C GLY A 196 -5.73 -27.82 10.68
N PRO A 197 -4.90 -27.46 9.67
CA PRO A 197 -4.11 -26.22 9.63
C PRO A 197 -4.91 -24.93 9.85
N LEU A 198 -6.19 -24.91 9.46
CA LEU A 198 -7.06 -23.76 9.65
C LEU A 198 -7.32 -23.45 11.13
N GLN A 199 -7.50 -24.48 11.96
CA GLN A 199 -7.71 -24.29 13.40
C GLN A 199 -6.44 -23.75 14.07
N ASP A 200 -5.26 -24.17 13.62
CA ASP A 200 -4.00 -23.59 14.08
C ASP A 200 -3.89 -22.11 13.75
N TRP A 201 -4.29 -21.69 12.55
CA TRP A 201 -4.28 -20.28 12.17
C TRP A 201 -5.25 -19.45 13.00
N VAL A 202 -6.45 -19.99 13.27
CA VAL A 202 -7.43 -19.35 14.15
C VAL A 202 -6.85 -19.20 15.57
N ARG A 203 -6.20 -20.25 16.09
CA ARG A 203 -5.51 -20.21 17.39
C ARG A 203 -4.41 -19.15 17.43
N VAL A 204 -3.54 -19.11 16.42
CA VAL A 204 -2.47 -18.11 16.34
C VAL A 204 -3.05 -16.70 16.25
N LYS A 205 -4.06 -16.47 15.41
CA LYS A 205 -4.71 -15.16 15.30
C LYS A 205 -5.29 -14.70 16.64
N ALA A 206 -6.00 -15.58 17.34
CA ALA A 206 -6.53 -15.27 18.67
C ALA A 206 -5.41 -14.95 19.67
N LEU A 207 -4.31 -15.68 19.61
CA LEU A 207 -3.14 -15.45 20.45
C LEU A 207 -2.50 -14.07 20.17
N TYR A 208 -2.27 -13.71 18.91
CA TYR A 208 -1.76 -12.38 18.54
C TYR A 208 -2.69 -11.26 18.98
N GLN A 209 -4.00 -11.43 18.79
CA GLN A 209 -5.01 -10.48 19.23
C GLN A 209 -5.00 -10.30 20.76
N SER A 210 -4.78 -11.38 21.52
CA SER A 210 -4.65 -11.30 22.98
C SER A 210 -3.43 -10.47 23.43
N GLN A 211 -2.40 -10.37 22.58
CA GLN A 211 -1.22 -9.50 22.78
C GLN A 211 -1.43 -8.09 22.17
N GLY A 212 -2.63 -7.79 21.68
CA GLY A 212 -2.95 -6.53 21.01
C GLY A 212 -2.28 -6.36 19.64
N ILE A 213 -1.85 -7.45 18.99
CA ILE A 213 -1.23 -7.44 17.67
C ILE A 213 -2.26 -7.91 16.64
N GLN A 214 -2.40 -7.14 15.58
CA GLN A 214 -3.31 -7.45 14.48
C GLN A 214 -2.58 -8.27 13.41
N ILE A 215 -3.24 -9.28 12.87
CA ILE A 215 -2.76 -10.02 11.70
C ILE A 215 -3.47 -9.49 10.45
N TYR A 216 -2.69 -9.06 9.46
CA TYR A 216 -3.16 -8.53 8.19
C TYR A 216 -2.95 -9.55 7.08
N ALA A 217 -3.86 -9.55 6.11
CA ALA A 217 -3.76 -10.36 4.91
C ALA A 217 -3.20 -9.51 3.76
N ASP A 218 -2.31 -10.10 2.96
CA ASP A 218 -1.85 -9.56 1.68
C ASP A 218 -2.17 -10.58 0.58
N GLU A 219 -1.30 -11.57 0.37
CA GLU A 219 -1.48 -12.54 -0.72
C GLU A 219 -2.74 -13.39 -0.58
N SER A 220 -3.33 -13.49 0.61
CA SER A 220 -4.59 -14.22 0.85
C SER A 220 -5.87 -13.43 0.51
N MET A 221 -5.79 -12.11 0.31
CA MET A 221 -6.94 -11.27 -0.05
C MET A 221 -6.73 -10.65 -1.43
N ARG A 222 -7.25 -11.33 -2.47
CA ARG A 222 -6.93 -11.05 -3.87
C ARG A 222 -8.05 -10.41 -4.68
N THR A 223 -9.25 -10.36 -4.13
CA THR A 223 -10.52 -9.98 -4.77
C THR A 223 -11.44 -9.32 -3.78
#